data_AF-A0ABD3JNR1-F1
#
_entry.id   AF-A0ABD3JNR1-F1
#
_cell.length_a   1.000
_cell.length_b   1.000
_cell.length_c   1.000
_cell.angle_alpha   90.00
_cell.angle_beta   90.00
_cell.angle_gamma   90.00
#
_symmetry.space_group_name_H-M   'P 1'
#
loop_
_entity.id
_entity.type
_entity.pdbx_description
1 polymer ?
#
loop_
_entity_poly.entity_id
_entity_poly.type
_entity_poly.pdbx_seq_one_letter_code
_entity_poly.pdbx_strand_id
1 'polypeptide(L)'
;MSVFGGDSWAREAQHRKRRVDDLAVEGLDASSYKKLSSGKFVCLVCPGAPVLDSALMLSMHCKGSRHHVALSRLKERELKKMDEIDKRIALSDCTVNTGTSTSILNRIKSRPLMEQTRKAVSEVLDKGNTTSITMVTVEEHAGISMTQSDDERHSIALA
;
A
#
# COMPACT_ATOMS: atom_id res chain seq x y z
N MET A 1 32.40 -25.51 46.02
CA MET A 1 32.12 -24.31 45.21
C MET A 1 32.61 -24.56 43.78
N SER A 2 31.70 -24.74 42.82
CA SER A 2 31.99 -24.52 41.40
C SER A 2 30.75 -23.88 40.77
N VAL A 3 30.70 -22.55 40.81
CA VAL A 3 29.55 -21.74 40.38
C VAL A 3 29.71 -21.30 38.91
N PHE A 4 30.62 -21.91 38.16
CA PHE A 4 30.88 -21.54 36.76
C PHE A 4 31.13 -22.78 35.90
N GLY A 5 30.30 -22.98 34.86
CA GLY A 5 30.79 -23.65 33.64
C GLY A 5 29.96 -24.76 32.97
N GLY A 6 28.65 -24.90 33.20
CA GLY A 6 27.86 -25.99 32.57
C GLY A 6 27.37 -25.73 31.14
N ASP A 7 27.12 -24.47 30.78
CA ASP A 7 26.30 -24.11 29.62
C ASP A 7 26.96 -23.07 28.68
N SER A 8 28.27 -22.85 28.86
CA SER A 8 29.10 -22.01 27.97
C SER A 8 29.14 -22.55 26.54
N TRP A 9 29.20 -23.87 26.36
CA TRP A 9 29.21 -24.51 25.06
C TRP A 9 27.89 -24.32 24.30
N ALA A 10 26.75 -24.46 24.99
CA ALA A 10 25.43 -24.31 24.38
C ALA A 10 25.19 -22.88 23.87
N ARG A 11 25.51 -21.87 24.70
CA ARG A 11 25.40 -20.45 24.31
C ARG A 11 26.32 -20.11 23.13
N GLU A 12 27.56 -20.58 23.17
CA GLU A 12 28.53 -20.32 22.11
C GLU A 12 28.16 -21.06 20.81
N ALA A 13 27.67 -22.30 20.87
CA ALA A 13 27.16 -23.00 19.70
C ALA A 13 25.96 -22.28 19.07
N GLN A 14 25.04 -21.77 19.89
CA GLN A 14 23.92 -20.96 19.40
C GLN A 14 24.38 -19.63 18.79
N HIS A 15 25.42 -19.00 19.35
CA HIS A 15 26.02 -17.80 18.78
C HIS A 15 26.66 -18.08 17.41
N ARG A 16 27.39 -19.19 17.26
CA ARG A 16 27.91 -19.65 15.96
C ARG A 16 26.80 -19.91 14.96
N LYS A 17 25.74 -20.61 15.37
CA LYS A 17 24.57 -20.87 14.51
C LYS A 17 23.96 -19.58 13.98
N ARG A 18 23.78 -18.57 14.84
CA ARG A 18 23.26 -17.26 14.41
C ARG A 18 24.13 -16.62 13.34
N ARG A 19 25.45 -16.58 13.55
CA ARG A 19 26.38 -16.03 12.53
C ARG A 19 26.32 -16.78 11.20
N VAL A 20 26.22 -18.11 11.24
CA VAL A 20 26.07 -18.93 10.03
C VAL A 20 24.75 -18.65 9.33
N ASP A 21 23.65 -18.53 10.09
CA ASP A 21 22.34 -18.18 9.54
C ASP A 21 22.37 -16.78 8.88
N ASP A 22 23.04 -15.80 9.49
CA ASP A 22 23.17 -14.45 8.94
C ASP A 22 23.95 -14.45 7.61
N LEU A 23 25.10 -15.14 7.57
CA LEU A 23 25.90 -15.31 6.34
C LEU A 23 25.15 -16.05 5.23
N ALA A 24 24.33 -17.05 5.58
CA ALA A 24 23.57 -17.81 4.60
C ALA A 24 22.51 -16.96 3.86
N VAL A 25 22.09 -15.87 4.48
CA VAL A 25 21.03 -14.97 4.00
C VAL A 25 21.60 -13.70 3.37
N GLU A 26 22.87 -13.35 3.63
CA GLU A 26 23.54 -12.11 3.19
C GLU A 26 23.52 -11.87 1.66
N GLY A 27 23.34 -12.91 0.85
CA GLY A 27 23.25 -12.80 -0.62
C GLY A 27 21.84 -12.97 -1.20
N LEU A 28 20.81 -13.03 -0.35
CA LEU A 28 19.43 -13.24 -0.79
C LEU A 28 18.68 -11.92 -0.82
N ASP A 29 17.86 -11.73 -1.86
CA ASP A 29 16.99 -10.56 -1.93
C ASP A 29 15.97 -10.58 -0.78
N ALA A 30 15.99 -9.55 0.07
CA ALA A 30 15.11 -9.43 1.23
C ALA A 30 13.63 -9.37 0.84
N SER A 31 13.30 -8.99 -0.40
CA SER A 31 11.93 -8.99 -0.90
C SER A 31 11.39 -10.40 -1.21
N SER A 32 12.29 -11.36 -1.46
CA SER A 32 11.94 -12.69 -1.95
C SER A 32 11.47 -13.66 -0.85
N TYR A 33 11.72 -13.33 0.42
CA TYR A 33 11.39 -14.17 1.56
C TYR A 33 10.98 -13.36 2.79
N LYS A 34 10.31 -14.01 3.74
CA LYS A 34 9.93 -13.44 5.02
C LYS A 34 10.28 -14.38 6.16
N LYS A 35 10.89 -13.85 7.23
CA LYS A 35 11.08 -14.59 8.49
C LYS A 35 9.82 -14.49 9.35
N LEU A 36 9.29 -15.63 9.76
CA LEU A 36 8.13 -15.75 10.64
C LEU A 36 8.55 -15.57 12.11
N SER A 37 7.58 -15.26 12.98
CA SER A 37 7.79 -15.21 14.43
C SER A 37 8.25 -16.54 15.01
N SER A 38 7.90 -17.65 14.36
CA SER A 38 8.37 -19.00 14.71
C SER A 38 9.86 -19.23 14.41
N GLY A 39 10.55 -18.26 13.80
CA GLY A 39 11.94 -18.38 13.37
C GLY A 39 12.13 -19.10 12.04
N LYS A 40 11.04 -19.57 11.41
CA LYS A 40 11.05 -20.19 10.08
C LYS A 40 11.03 -19.14 8.97
N PHE A 41 11.36 -19.55 7.75
CA PHE A 41 11.37 -18.68 6.58
C PHE A 41 10.26 -19.07 5.60
N VAL A 42 9.74 -18.11 4.86
CA VAL A 42 8.75 -18.34 3.80
C VAL A 42 9.23 -17.69 2.53
N CYS A 43 9.22 -18.42 1.42
CA CYS A 43 9.47 -17.82 0.11
C CYS A 43 8.19 -17.18 -0.43
N LEU A 44 8.25 -15.92 -0.82
CA LEU A 44 7.10 -15.16 -1.36
C LEU A 44 6.98 -15.28 -2.88
N VAL A 45 8.05 -15.71 -3.55
CA VAL A 45 8.11 -15.83 -5.01
C VAL A 45 7.49 -17.15 -5.49
N CYS A 46 7.76 -18.24 -4.77
CA CYS A 46 7.30 -19.56 -5.18
C CYS A 46 5.78 -19.73 -4.98
N PRO A 47 5.09 -20.40 -5.92
CA PRO A 47 3.68 -20.73 -5.75
C PRO A 47 3.50 -21.63 -4.52
N GLY A 48 2.48 -21.35 -3.71
CA GLY A 48 2.20 -22.09 -2.48
C GLY A 48 3.01 -21.66 -1.26
N ALA A 49 3.85 -20.61 -1.37
CA ALA A 49 4.58 -19.98 -0.27
C ALA A 49 5.26 -20.99 0.68
N PRO A 50 6.25 -21.75 0.19
CA PRO A 50 6.85 -22.82 0.97
C PRO A 50 7.53 -22.29 2.24
N VAL A 51 7.25 -22.97 3.36
CA VAL A 51 7.89 -22.71 4.66
C VAL A 51 9.17 -23.56 4.77
N LEU A 52 10.27 -22.92 5.16
CA LEU A 52 11.61 -23.50 5.25
C LEU A 52 12.12 -23.33 6.68
N ASP A 53 12.65 -24.41 7.27
CA ASP A 53 12.99 -24.43 8.70
C ASP A 53 14.33 -23.76 9.05
N SER A 54 15.23 -23.57 8.08
CA SER A 54 16.56 -22.98 8.30
C SER A 54 16.95 -21.99 7.20
N ALA A 55 17.88 -21.08 7.54
CA ALA A 55 18.47 -20.13 6.60
C ALA A 55 19.21 -20.82 5.45
N LEU A 56 19.89 -21.93 5.74
CA LEU A 56 20.56 -22.75 4.73
C LEU A 56 19.57 -23.33 3.71
N MET A 57 18.44 -23.87 4.19
CA MET A 57 17.37 -24.38 3.31
C MET A 57 16.77 -23.29 2.45
N LEU A 58 16.60 -22.08 2.99
CA LEU A 58 16.20 -20.90 2.24
C LEU A 58 17.21 -20.56 1.13
N SER A 59 18.50 -20.49 1.45
CA SER A 59 19.56 -20.20 0.48
C SER A 59 19.59 -21.20 -0.68
N MET A 60 19.47 -22.49 -0.36
CA MET A 60 19.39 -23.55 -1.35
C MET A 60 18.12 -23.47 -2.19
N HIS A 61 16.97 -23.17 -1.56
CA HIS A 61 15.70 -23.01 -2.25
C HIS A 61 15.74 -21.86 -3.26
N CYS A 62 16.27 -20.70 -2.87
CA CYS A 62 16.38 -19.53 -3.74
C CYS A 62 17.28 -19.79 -4.97
N LYS A 63 18.32 -20.61 -4.81
CA LYS A 63 19.20 -21.07 -5.92
C LYS A 63 18.58 -22.21 -6.76
N GLY A 64 17.40 -22.69 -6.38
CA GLY A 64 16.71 -23.79 -7.04
C GLY A 64 16.00 -23.36 -8.32
N SER A 65 15.90 -24.28 -9.28
CA SER A 65 15.22 -24.05 -10.57
C SER A 65 13.76 -23.62 -10.42
N ARG A 66 13.03 -24.22 -9.47
CA ARG A 66 11.62 -23.87 -9.19
C ARG A 66 11.46 -22.41 -8.79
N HIS A 67 12.37 -21.91 -7.96
CA HIS A 67 12.37 -20.50 -7.54
C HIS A 67 12.71 -19.60 -8.71
N HIS A 68 13.75 -19.90 -9.48
CA HIS A 68 14.14 -19.09 -10.65
C HIS A 68 13.02 -19.01 -11.69
N VAL A 69 12.34 -20.13 -11.99
CA VAL A 69 11.19 -20.13 -12.92
C VAL A 69 10.06 -19.26 -12.38
N ALA A 70 9.75 -19.36 -11.09
CA ALA A 70 8.73 -18.52 -10.46
C ALA A 70 9.11 -17.04 -10.50
N LEU A 71 10.37 -16.70 -10.22
CA LEU A 71 10.91 -15.35 -10.25
C LEU A 71 10.85 -14.74 -11.66
N SER A 72 11.26 -15.49 -12.68
CA SER A 72 11.17 -15.06 -14.08
C SER A 72 9.73 -14.79 -14.49
N ARG A 73 8.79 -15.66 -14.10
CA ARG A 73 7.35 -15.47 -14.38
C ARG A 73 6.78 -14.26 -13.64
N LEU A 74 7.25 -13.99 -12.42
CA LEU A 74 6.85 -12.80 -11.67
C LEU A 74 7.32 -11.53 -12.38
N LYS A 75 8.61 -11.46 -12.73
CA LYS A 75 9.20 -10.33 -13.45
C LYS A 75 8.54 -10.08 -14.80
N GLU A 76 8.24 -11.14 -15.55
CA GLU A 76 7.52 -11.03 -16.83
C GLU A 76 6.12 -10.40 -16.64
N ARG A 77 5.39 -10.81 -15.59
CA ARG A 77 4.07 -10.23 -15.28
C ARG A 77 4.17 -8.77 -14.89
N GLU A 78 5.21 -8.38 -14.15
CA GLU A 78 5.46 -6.99 -13.78
C GLU A 78 5.74 -6.13 -15.00
N LEU A 79 6.61 -6.59 -15.90
CA LEU A 79 6.91 -5.89 -17.16
C LEU A 79 5.65 -5.72 -18.03
N LYS A 80 4.83 -6.77 -18.15
CA LYS A 80 3.55 -6.69 -18.89
C LYS A 80 2.59 -5.66 -18.29
N LYS A 81 2.55 -5.53 -16.96
CA LYS A 81 1.73 -4.49 -16.31
C LYS A 81 2.26 -3.10 -16.61
N MET A 82 3.57 -2.90 -16.57
CA MET A 82 4.19 -1.61 -16.90
C MET A 82 3.97 -1.23 -18.36
N ASP A 83 4.13 -2.16 -19.30
CA ASP A 83 3.86 -1.95 -20.72
C ASP A 83 2.39 -1.60 -21.00
N GLU A 84 1.45 -2.28 -20.34
CA GLU A 84 0.02 -1.93 -20.43
C GLU A 84 -0.27 -0.52 -19.90
N ILE A 85 0.39 -0.10 -18.81
CA ILE A 85 0.26 1.26 -18.27
C ILE A 85 0.85 2.28 -19.24
N ASP A 86 2.04 2.04 -19.77
CA ASP A 86 2.71 2.91 -20.74
C ASP A 86 1.86 3.11 -22.00
N LYS A 87 1.29 2.03 -22.53
CA LYS A 87 0.31 2.07 -23.63
C LYS A 87 -0.89 2.96 -23.31
N ARG A 88 -1.41 2.92 -22.08
CA ARG A 88 -2.52 3.78 -21.66
C ARG A 88 -2.12 5.24 -21.55
N ILE A 89 -0.92 5.54 -21.05
CA ILE A 89 -0.41 6.90 -20.94
C ILE A 89 -0.24 7.50 -22.34
N ALA A 90 0.41 6.79 -23.25
CA ALA A 90 0.61 7.23 -24.64
C ALA A 90 -0.72 7.52 -25.38
N LEU A 91 -1.79 6.77 -25.07
CA LEU A 91 -3.13 7.00 -25.63
C LEU A 91 -3.94 8.07 -24.88
N SER A 92 -3.62 8.35 -23.62
CA SER A 92 -4.27 9.38 -22.81
C SER A 92 -3.88 10.78 -23.27
N ASP A 93 -2.58 11.00 -23.53
CA ASP A 93 -2.02 12.32 -23.84
C ASP A 93 -2.45 12.88 -25.21
N CYS A 94 -3.06 12.06 -26.08
CA CYS A 94 -3.61 12.52 -27.35
C CYS A 94 -5.07 13.07 -27.26
N THR A 95 -5.70 13.06 -26.08
CA THR A 95 -7.09 13.50 -25.91
C THR A 95 -7.24 15.03 -25.85
N VAL A 96 -6.15 15.80 -25.69
CA VAL A 96 -6.18 17.27 -25.57
C VAL A 96 -5.61 18.04 -26.77
N ASN A 97 -5.14 17.38 -27.82
CA ASN A 97 -4.70 18.05 -29.04
C ASN A 97 -5.73 17.87 -30.16
N THR A 98 -6.73 18.77 -30.15
CA THR A 98 -7.59 19.07 -31.29
C THR A 98 -6.72 19.47 -32.47
N GLY A 99 -6.38 18.48 -33.28
CA GLY A 99 -5.58 18.64 -34.49
C GLY A 99 -5.33 17.28 -35.12
N THR A 100 -6.35 16.73 -35.79
CA THR A 100 -6.23 15.61 -36.73
C THR A 100 -6.19 14.20 -36.10
N SER A 101 -7.37 13.58 -35.90
CA SER A 101 -7.62 12.16 -36.22
C SER A 101 -9.07 11.77 -35.86
N THR A 102 -9.93 11.80 -36.87
CA THR A 102 -11.38 11.50 -36.85
C THR A 102 -11.74 10.04 -36.54
N SER A 103 -10.78 9.18 -36.20
CA SER A 103 -10.98 7.73 -36.02
C SER A 103 -11.24 7.31 -34.58
N ILE A 104 -10.54 7.89 -33.60
CA ILE A 104 -10.63 7.45 -32.18
C ILE A 104 -11.87 8.04 -31.48
N LEU A 105 -12.27 9.27 -31.82
CA LEU A 105 -13.47 9.92 -31.27
C LEU A 105 -14.75 9.11 -31.53
N ASN A 106 -14.84 8.38 -32.64
CA ASN A 106 -16.03 7.57 -32.95
C ASN A 106 -16.19 6.35 -32.05
N ARG A 107 -15.10 5.84 -31.45
CA ARG A 107 -15.15 4.67 -30.56
C ARG A 107 -15.52 5.03 -29.10
N ILE A 108 -15.22 6.26 -28.68
CA ILE A 108 -15.57 6.75 -27.33
C ILE A 108 -16.97 7.40 -27.34
N LYS A 109 -17.36 8.02 -28.47
CA LYS A 109 -18.71 8.58 -28.68
C LYS A 109 -19.80 7.51 -28.90
N SER A 110 -19.42 6.26 -29.17
CA SER A 110 -20.35 5.14 -29.40
C SER A 110 -20.73 4.36 -28.14
N ARG A 111 -20.49 4.89 -26.94
CA ARG A 111 -21.12 4.41 -25.69
C ARG A 111 -22.31 5.30 -25.33
N PRO A 112 -23.46 5.16 -26.02
CA PRO A 112 -24.63 6.03 -25.83
C PRO A 112 -25.16 6.02 -24.39
N LEU A 113 -24.95 4.92 -23.66
CA LEU A 113 -25.39 4.78 -22.27
C LEU A 113 -24.71 5.74 -21.29
N MET A 114 -23.41 6.00 -21.45
CA MET A 114 -22.71 6.90 -20.51
C MET A 114 -23.01 8.37 -20.79
N GLU A 115 -23.25 8.73 -22.04
CA GLU A 115 -23.63 10.10 -22.42
C GLU A 115 -25.05 10.44 -21.97
N GLN A 116 -26.01 9.51 -22.15
CA GLN A 116 -27.37 9.67 -21.64
C GLN A 116 -27.40 9.79 -20.12
N THR A 117 -26.60 8.97 -19.42
CA THR A 117 -26.52 9.04 -17.95
C THR A 117 -25.92 10.36 -17.48
N ARG A 118 -24.83 10.82 -18.12
CA ARG A 118 -24.25 12.14 -17.82
C ARG A 118 -25.24 13.28 -18.07
N LYS A 119 -25.94 13.27 -19.20
CA LYS A 119 -26.93 14.30 -19.56
C LYS A 119 -28.11 14.31 -18.59
N ALA A 120 -28.63 13.13 -18.22
CA ALA A 120 -29.72 13.02 -17.26
C ALA A 120 -29.32 13.53 -15.86
N VAL A 121 -28.10 13.24 -15.40
CA VAL A 121 -27.60 13.72 -14.11
C VAL A 121 -27.36 15.24 -14.13
N SER A 122 -26.76 15.79 -15.19
CA SER A 122 -26.61 17.23 -15.35
C SER A 122 -27.96 17.94 -15.39
N GLU A 123 -28.94 17.42 -16.13
CA GLU A 123 -30.28 18.00 -16.20
C GLU A 123 -31.03 17.96 -14.85
N VAL A 124 -30.71 17.02 -13.96
CA VAL A 124 -31.29 16.96 -12.61
C VAL A 124 -30.60 17.94 -11.66
N LEU A 125 -29.27 18.10 -11.76
CA LEU A 125 -28.53 19.09 -10.98
C LEU A 125 -28.87 20.53 -11.40
N ASP A 126 -28.98 20.81 -12.69
CA ASP A 126 -29.26 22.15 -13.20
C ASP A 126 -30.71 22.61 -12.91
N LYS A 127 -31.63 21.66 -12.70
CA LYS A 127 -33.02 21.93 -12.26
C LYS A 127 -33.16 22.11 -10.75
N GLY A 128 -32.10 21.89 -9.97
CA GLY A 128 -32.09 22.04 -8.51
C GLY A 128 -31.95 23.48 -8.00
N ASN A 129 -31.68 24.45 -8.88
CA ASN A 129 -31.22 25.78 -8.44
C ASN A 129 -32.27 26.89 -8.53
N THR A 130 -33.55 26.55 -8.76
CA THR A 130 -34.65 27.52 -8.73
C THR A 130 -35.66 27.20 -7.62
N THR A 131 -35.17 27.13 -6.38
CA THR A 131 -35.96 27.60 -5.24
C THR A 131 -34.99 28.13 -4.20
N SER A 132 -34.92 29.44 -4.14
CA SER A 132 -34.45 30.23 -3.01
C SER A 132 -34.84 29.60 -1.67
N ILE A 133 -33.87 29.01 -0.96
CA ILE A 133 -33.90 28.98 0.50
C ILE A 133 -33.18 30.24 0.95
N THR A 134 -33.97 31.29 1.11
CA THR A 134 -33.61 32.54 1.76
C THR A 134 -33.07 32.27 3.16
N MET A 135 -31.94 32.88 3.47
CA MET A 135 -31.56 33.20 4.84
C MET A 135 -32.75 33.87 5.54
N VAL A 136 -33.17 33.32 6.68
CA VAL A 136 -33.89 34.09 7.69
C VAL A 136 -33.11 33.95 8.98
N THR A 137 -32.31 34.97 9.26
CA THR A 137 -31.80 35.32 10.58
C THR A 137 -32.96 35.78 11.45
N VAL A 138 -33.13 35.17 12.63
CA VAL A 138 -33.82 35.81 13.77
C VAL A 138 -33.11 35.36 15.05
N GLU A 139 -32.24 36.23 15.58
CA GLU A 139 -31.95 36.36 17.02
C GLU A 139 -33.24 36.94 17.68
N GLU A 140 -33.63 36.80 18.95
CA GLU A 140 -32.92 36.69 20.22
C GLU A 140 -33.95 36.47 21.36
N HIS A 141 -33.46 36.11 22.57
CA HIS A 141 -34.01 36.35 23.93
C HIS A 141 -35.11 35.41 24.49
N ALA A 142 -35.13 35.00 25.77
CA ALA A 142 -34.24 35.15 26.95
C ALA A 142 -34.75 34.23 28.09
N GLY A 143 -33.91 33.92 29.08
CA GLY A 143 -34.32 33.36 30.39
C GLY A 143 -33.40 32.25 30.97
N ILE A 144 -32.17 32.54 31.42
CA ILE A 144 -31.72 32.89 32.79
C ILE A 144 -31.57 31.70 33.78
N SER A 145 -30.30 31.36 34.10
CA SER A 145 -29.68 31.33 35.46
C SER A 145 -28.24 30.76 35.33
N MET A 146 -27.14 31.53 35.50
CA MET A 146 -26.45 31.93 36.76
C MET A 146 -26.14 30.69 37.64
N THR A 147 -24.88 30.26 37.87
CA THR A 147 -23.86 30.93 38.71
C THR A 147 -22.40 30.57 38.38
N GLN A 148 -21.55 31.61 38.38
CA GLN A 148 -20.13 31.77 38.78
C GLN A 148 -19.26 30.55 39.13
N SER A 149 -18.00 30.56 38.66
CA SER A 149 -16.81 30.78 39.51
C SER A 149 -15.57 31.04 38.64
N ASP A 150 -14.96 32.21 38.87
CA ASP A 150 -13.65 32.64 38.41
C ASP A 150 -12.53 31.85 39.10
N ASP A 151 -11.38 31.75 38.43
CA ASP A 151 -10.01 31.94 38.97
C ASP A 151 -9.01 31.24 38.02
N GLU A 152 -8.29 31.92 37.12
CA GLU A 152 -7.18 32.87 37.36
C GLU A 152 -5.79 32.18 37.34
N ARG A 153 -4.96 32.57 36.34
CA ARG A 153 -3.46 32.54 36.29
C ARG A 153 -2.76 31.18 36.19
N HIS A 154 -1.56 31.02 35.65
CA HIS A 154 -0.54 31.79 34.92
C HIS A 154 0.35 30.68 34.29
N SER A 155 0.68 30.71 32.99
CA SER A 155 1.90 31.33 32.44
C SER A 155 3.22 30.64 32.82
N ILE A 156 4.13 30.55 31.82
CA ILE A 156 5.61 30.43 31.85
C ILE A 156 6.24 29.17 32.47
N ALA A 157 7.41 28.65 32.06
CA ALA A 157 8.32 28.69 30.92
C ALA A 157 9.56 27.84 31.32
N LEU A 158 10.46 27.55 30.37
CA LEU A 158 11.81 26.96 30.53
C LEU A 158 11.85 25.45 30.88
N ALA A 159 12.75 24.63 30.34
CA ALA A 159 14.01 24.87 29.62
C ALA A 159 14.24 23.78 28.54
#